data_AF-A0AAV4J8W7-F1
#
_entry.id   AF-A0AAV4J8W7-F1
#
_cell.length_a   1.000
_cell.length_b   1.000
_cell.length_c   1.000
_cell.angle_alpha   90.00
_cell.angle_beta   90.00
_cell.angle_gamma   90.00
#
_symmetry.space_group_name_H-M   'P 1'
#
loop_
_entity.id
_entity.type
_entity.pdbx_description
1 polymer ?
#
loop_
_entity_poly.entity_id
_entity_poly.type
_entity_poly.pdbx_seq_one_letter_code
_entity_poly.pdbx_strand_id
1 'polypeptide(L)'
;MEHTKIPLMNFDDANLAWKFKQWEQNMKLLLEDPLADKTDKEKVAYFFINIGQQGRDIFSTWELTDAEKTKGNLFEKFKLYCTPKKRLTTLRFRFNSRQQAESETIDQFVTALKLLDEGCEFGDLQPSFIRNR
;
A
#
# COMPACT_ATOMS: atom_id res chain seq x y z
N MET A 1 13.32 -19.27 -21.82
CA MET A 1 12.68 -18.78 -20.59
C MET A 1 12.01 -17.48 -20.94
N GLU A 2 10.68 -17.49 -21.10
CA GLU A 2 9.94 -16.24 -21.26
C GLU A 2 10.21 -15.40 -20.02
N HIS A 3 10.87 -14.27 -20.20
CA HIS A 3 10.99 -13.29 -19.14
C HIS A 3 9.59 -12.76 -18.88
N THR A 4 8.91 -13.30 -17.87
CA THR A 4 7.65 -12.77 -17.37
C THR A 4 7.87 -11.29 -17.12
N LYS A 5 7.33 -10.45 -18.00
CA LYS A 5 7.54 -9.00 -17.96
C LYS A 5 6.81 -8.51 -16.72
N ILE A 6 7.54 -8.38 -15.61
CA ILE A 6 6.96 -7.88 -14.36
C ILE A 6 6.53 -6.44 -14.64
N PRO A 7 5.22 -6.13 -14.53
CA PRO A 7 4.74 -4.81 -14.85
C PRO A 7 5.32 -3.80 -13.86
N LEU A 8 5.96 -2.76 -14.39
CA LEU A 8 6.47 -1.64 -13.61
C LEU A 8 5.31 -0.90 -12.92
N MET A 9 5.61 -0.19 -11.83
CA MET A 9 4.63 0.69 -11.20
C MET A 9 4.19 1.81 -12.15
N ASN A 10 2.87 2.02 -12.28
CA ASN A 10 2.30 3.11 -13.06
C ASN A 10 1.89 4.26 -12.13
N PHE A 11 2.67 5.35 -12.09
CA PHE A 11 2.34 6.51 -11.25
C PHE A 11 1.34 7.48 -11.91
N ASP A 12 1.04 7.31 -13.19
CA ASP A 12 0.10 8.17 -13.93
C ASP A 12 -1.37 7.70 -13.80
N ASP A 13 -1.63 6.65 -13.01
CA ASP A 13 -2.97 6.11 -12.82
C ASP A 13 -3.83 6.99 -11.89
N ALA A 14 -5.10 7.18 -12.28
CA ALA A 14 -6.06 7.98 -11.51
C ALA A 14 -6.31 7.43 -10.09
N ASN A 15 -6.11 6.14 -9.86
CA ASN A 15 -6.19 5.50 -8.55
C ASN A 15 -4.82 4.96 -8.12
N LEU A 16 -3.89 5.88 -7.91
CA LEU A 16 -2.50 5.62 -7.56
C LEU A 16 -2.34 4.65 -6.37
N ALA A 17 -3.15 4.80 -5.32
CA ALA A 17 -3.11 3.92 -4.15
C ALA A 17 -3.49 2.46 -4.49
N TRP A 18 -4.50 2.26 -5.34
CA TRP A 18 -4.87 0.91 -5.77
C TRP A 18 -3.78 0.30 -6.64
N LYS A 19 -3.24 1.06 -7.59
CA LYS A 19 -2.13 0.57 -8.42
C LYS A 19 -0.89 0.23 -7.61
N PHE A 20 -0.58 1.05 -6.61
CA PHE A 20 0.52 0.74 -5.70
C PHE A 20 0.24 -0.54 -4.91
N LYS A 21 -0.98 -0.76 -4.39
CA LYS A 21 -1.36 -2.01 -3.70
C LYS A 21 -1.17 -3.24 -4.60
N GLN A 22 -1.60 -3.16 -5.87
CA GLN A 22 -1.42 -4.26 -6.84
C GLN A 22 0.06 -4.52 -7.13
N TRP A 23 0.84 -3.45 -7.36
CA TRP A 23 2.27 -3.57 -7.61
C TRP A 23 3.03 -4.11 -6.39
N GLU A 24 2.71 -3.64 -5.18
CA GLU A 24 3.30 -4.08 -3.92
C GLU A 24 3.10 -5.59 -3.70
N GLN A 25 1.90 -6.11 -3.95
CA GLN A 25 1.61 -7.54 -3.85
C GLN A 25 2.49 -8.35 -4.81
N ASN A 26 2.59 -7.94 -6.07
CA ASN A 26 3.44 -8.61 -7.05
C ASN A 26 4.92 -8.53 -6.68
N MET A 27 5.38 -7.38 -6.19
CA MET A 27 6.77 -7.21 -5.75
C MET A 27 7.09 -8.09 -4.54
N LYS A 28 6.17 -8.23 -3.57
CA LYS A 28 6.36 -9.13 -2.42
C LYS A 28 6.49 -10.58 -2.87
N LEU A 29 5.61 -11.06 -3.76
CA LEU A 29 5.71 -12.40 -4.33
C LEU A 29 7.06 -12.62 -5.04
N LEU A 30 7.54 -11.63 -5.79
CA LEU A 30 8.84 -11.69 -6.46
C LEU A 30 10.00 -11.83 -5.45
N LEU A 31 9.92 -11.11 -4.33
CA LEU A 31 10.95 -11.09 -3.30
C LEU A 31 10.96 -12.35 -2.42
N GLU A 32 9.81 -13.02 -2.29
CA GLU A 32 9.61 -14.19 -1.45
C GLU A 32 10.00 -15.50 -2.14
N ASP A 33 9.78 -15.62 -3.46
CA ASP A 33 10.04 -16.87 -4.19
C ASP A 33 11.12 -16.70 -5.29
N PRO A 34 10.90 -16.01 -6.42
CA PRO A 34 11.93 -15.89 -7.48
C PRO A 34 13.25 -15.24 -7.06
N LEU A 35 13.24 -14.41 -6.01
CA LEU A 35 14.42 -13.73 -5.47
C LEU A 35 14.72 -14.15 -4.03
N ALA A 36 14.18 -15.27 -3.56
CA ALA A 36 14.32 -15.71 -2.17
C ALA A 36 15.79 -15.78 -1.71
N ASP A 37 16.65 -16.30 -2.58
CA ASP A 37 18.10 -16.54 -2.40
C ASP A 37 18.94 -15.26 -2.44
N LYS A 38 18.37 -14.12 -2.87
CA LYS A 38 19.10 -12.85 -2.99
C LYS A 38 19.32 -12.17 -1.66
N THR A 39 20.46 -11.48 -1.56
CA THR A 39 20.78 -10.62 -0.42
C THR A 39 19.79 -9.47 -0.32
N ASP A 40 19.64 -8.88 0.87
CA ASP A 40 18.75 -7.72 1.06
C ASP A 40 19.14 -6.53 0.16
N LYS A 41 20.46 -6.34 -0.06
CA LYS A 41 20.97 -5.31 -0.97
C LYS A 41 20.51 -5.54 -2.41
N GLU A 42 20.58 -6.78 -2.90
CA GLU A 42 20.09 -7.14 -4.23
C GLU A 42 18.57 -6.99 -4.32
N LYS A 43 17.82 -7.42 -3.30
CA LYS A 43 16.36 -7.26 -3.22
C LYS A 43 15.93 -5.80 -3.30
N VAL A 44 16.66 -4.90 -2.62
CA VAL A 44 16.45 -3.44 -2.73
C VAL A 44 16.77 -2.92 -4.14
N ALA A 45 17.83 -3.42 -4.79
CA ALA A 45 18.12 -3.07 -6.18
C ALA A 45 16.99 -3.52 -7.12
N TYR A 46 16.47 -4.75 -6.96
CA TYR A 46 15.31 -5.25 -7.72
C TYR A 46 14.05 -4.42 -7.46
N PHE A 47 13.82 -3.96 -6.23
CA PHE A 47 12.73 -3.03 -5.92
C PHE A 47 12.84 -1.76 -6.78
N PHE A 48 14.02 -1.14 -6.82
CA PHE A 48 14.23 0.09 -7.60
C PHE A 48 14.14 -0.13 -9.11
N ILE A 49 14.53 -1.32 -9.61
CA ILE A 49 14.33 -1.69 -11.01
C ILE A 49 12.83 -1.75 -11.33
N ASN A 50 12.05 -2.44 -10.49
CA ASN A 50 10.63 -2.71 -10.72
C ASN A 50 9.71 -1.50 -10.44
N ILE A 51 10.11 -0.58 -9.56
CA ILE A 51 9.33 0.64 -9.32
C ILE A 51 9.47 1.66 -10.46
N GLY A 52 10.46 1.46 -11.35
CA GLY A 52 10.65 2.27 -12.55
C GLY A 52 11.31 3.62 -12.31
N GLN A 53 11.50 4.38 -13.40
CA GLN A 53 12.22 5.66 -13.36
C GLN A 53 11.50 6.71 -12.52
N GLN A 54 10.19 6.91 -12.72
CA GLN A 54 9.39 7.85 -11.94
C GLN A 54 9.50 7.57 -10.43
N GLY A 55 9.46 6.29 -10.03
CA GLY A 55 9.65 5.91 -8.63
C GLY A 55 11.04 6.29 -8.09
N ARG A 56 12.09 6.12 -8.88
CA ARG A 56 13.45 6.57 -8.50
C ARG A 56 13.55 8.09 -8.42
N ASP A 57 12.87 8.82 -9.30
CA ASP A 57 12.82 10.28 -9.26
C ASP A 57 12.11 10.75 -7.97
N ILE A 58 10.98 10.14 -7.60
CA ILE A 58 10.30 10.38 -6.31
C ILE A 58 11.23 10.08 -5.13
N PHE A 59 11.90 8.93 -5.14
CA PHE A 59 12.84 8.55 -4.10
C PHE A 59 14.00 9.56 -3.95
N SER A 60 14.47 10.15 -5.05
CA SER A 60 15.55 11.15 -5.02
C SER A 60 15.17 12.43 -4.27
N THR A 61 13.88 12.68 -4.08
CA THR A 61 13.37 13.80 -3.27
C THR A 61 13.36 13.52 -1.77
N TRP A 62 13.63 12.28 -1.34
CA TRP A 62 13.60 11.89 0.05
C TRP A 62 14.99 11.96 0.68
N GLU A 63 15.07 12.60 1.84
CA GLU A 63 16.26 12.54 2.69
C GLU A 63 16.21 11.26 3.52
N LEU A 64 16.95 10.24 3.07
CA LEU A 64 17.08 8.95 3.74
C LEU A 64 18.55 8.58 3.89
N THR A 65 18.94 8.20 5.11
CA THR A 65 20.24 7.58 5.40
C THR A 65 20.32 6.19 4.78
N ASP A 66 21.53 5.66 4.57
CA ASP A 66 21.69 4.31 4.04
C ASP A 66 21.09 3.24 4.95
N ALA A 67 21.10 3.46 6.27
CA ALA A 67 20.47 2.58 7.25
C ALA A 67 18.94 2.53 7.12
N GLU A 68 18.33 3.61 6.63
CA GLU A 68 16.87 3.69 6.42
C GLU A 68 16.44 3.08 5.08
N LYS A 69 17.36 2.78 4.15
CA LYS A 69 17.06 2.20 2.82
C LYS A 69 16.77 0.69 2.90
N THR A 70 15.94 0.31 3.85
CA THR A 70 15.46 -1.06 4.01
C THR A 70 14.21 -1.29 3.16
N LYS A 71 13.99 -2.55 2.76
CA LYS A 71 12.79 -2.97 2.01
C LYS A 71 11.50 -2.48 2.69
N GLY A 72 11.38 -2.65 4.01
CA GLY A 72 10.19 -2.28 4.78
C GLY A 72 9.91 -0.78 4.71
N ASN A 73 10.90 0.04 5.05
CA ASN A 73 10.77 1.49 5.03
C ASN A 73 10.45 2.04 3.63
N LEU A 74 11.05 1.46 2.58
CA LEU A 74 10.75 1.82 1.20
C LEU A 74 9.29 1.54 0.85
N PHE A 75 8.76 0.35 1.15
CA PHE A 75 7.34 0.06 0.91
C PHE A 75 6.41 1.04 1.65
N GLU A 76 6.70 1.36 2.91
CA GLU A 76 5.88 2.28 3.70
C GLU A 76 5.90 3.70 3.14
N LYS A 77 7.07 4.25 2.81
CA LYS A 77 7.16 5.60 2.23
C LYS A 77 6.46 5.71 0.88
N PHE A 78 6.61 4.71 0.01
CA PHE A 78 5.90 4.71 -1.27
C PHE A 78 4.39 4.52 -1.12
N LYS A 79 3.95 3.71 -0.15
CA LYS A 79 2.53 3.58 0.20
C LYS A 79 1.94 4.93 0.60
N LEU A 80 2.62 5.65 1.50
CA LEU A 80 2.19 6.97 1.95
C LEU A 80 2.15 7.98 0.80
N TYR A 81 3.16 7.97 -0.07
CA TYR A 81 3.20 8.83 -1.27
C TYR A 81 2.01 8.54 -2.20
N CYS A 82 1.70 7.26 -2.42
CA CYS A 82 0.65 6.83 -3.34
C CYS A 82 -0.76 7.01 -2.77
N THR A 83 -0.92 7.17 -1.45
CA THR A 83 -2.21 7.48 -0.82
C THR A 83 -2.54 8.97 -1.01
N PRO A 84 -3.63 9.33 -1.74
CA PRO A 84 -4.03 10.72 -1.86
C PRO A 84 -4.48 11.26 -0.50
N LYS A 85 -3.93 12.40 -0.05
CA LYS A 85 -4.38 13.09 1.18
C LYS A 85 -5.89 13.37 1.19
N LYS A 86 -6.49 13.70 0.03
CA LYS A 86 -7.94 13.89 -0.14
C LYS A 86 -8.75 12.60 0.04
N ARG A 87 -8.18 11.45 -0.32
CA ARG A 87 -8.82 10.13 -0.19
C ARG A 87 -8.93 9.74 1.28
N LEU A 88 -7.90 10.03 2.07
CA LEU A 88 -7.90 9.79 3.52
C LEU A 88 -9.06 10.52 4.22
N THR A 89 -9.23 11.82 3.95
CA THR A 89 -10.35 12.61 4.51
C THR A 89 -11.70 12.06 4.09
N THR A 90 -11.86 11.69 2.82
CA THR A 90 -13.12 11.14 2.29
C THR A 90 -13.44 9.78 2.88
N LEU A 91 -12.43 8.91 3.04
CA LEU A 91 -12.59 7.58 3.63
C LEU A 91 -12.93 7.67 5.10
N ARG A 92 -12.24 8.54 5.86
CA ARG A 92 -12.56 8.80 7.27
C ARG A 92 -13.97 9.35 7.44
N PHE A 93 -14.40 10.25 6.55
CA PHE A 93 -15.77 10.74 6.53
C PHE A 93 -16.76 9.59 6.27
N ARG A 94 -16.55 8.78 5.22
CA ARG A 94 -17.41 7.63 4.90
C ARG A 94 -17.49 6.62 6.04
N PHE A 95 -16.35 6.30 6.66
CA PHE A 95 -16.28 5.43 7.84
C PHE A 95 -17.12 6.01 8.99
N ASN A 96 -16.94 7.29 9.30
CA ASN A 96 -17.66 7.99 10.36
C ASN A 96 -19.16 8.22 10.05
N SER A 97 -19.57 8.20 8.78
CA SER A 97 -20.96 8.36 8.37
C SER A 97 -21.69 7.03 8.12
N ARG A 98 -21.00 5.88 8.14
CA ARG A 98 -21.59 4.57 7.85
C ARG A 98 -22.44 4.04 9.02
N GLN A 99 -23.76 3.97 8.85
CA GLN A 99 -24.69 3.37 9.82
C GLN A 99 -25.20 2.02 9.35
N GLN A 100 -25.42 1.06 10.25
CA GLN A 100 -25.97 -0.26 9.93
C GLN A 100 -27.36 -0.12 9.31
N ALA A 101 -27.62 -0.81 8.21
CA ALA A 101 -28.96 -0.83 7.60
C ALA A 101 -29.89 -1.80 8.37
N GLU A 102 -31.20 -1.54 8.37
CA GLU A 102 -32.18 -2.39 9.07
C GLU A 102 -32.16 -3.86 8.62
N SER A 103 -31.83 -4.11 7.35
CA SER A 103 -31.72 -5.44 6.76
C SER A 103 -30.31 -6.03 6.78
N GLU A 104 -29.33 -5.30 7.31
CA GLU A 104 -27.92 -5.70 7.30
C GLU A 104 -27.55 -6.44 8.59
N THR A 105 -26.91 -7.61 8.47
CA THR A 105 -26.44 -8.32 9.66
C THR A 105 -25.23 -7.62 10.27
N ILE A 106 -24.98 -7.88 11.56
CA ILE A 106 -23.82 -7.32 12.27
C ILE A 106 -22.52 -7.71 11.56
N ASP A 107 -22.39 -8.96 11.10
CA ASP A 107 -21.19 -9.43 10.40
C ASP A 107 -20.97 -8.71 9.07
N GLN A 108 -22.04 -8.42 8.32
CA GLN A 108 -21.97 -7.66 7.07
C GLN A 108 -21.55 -6.21 7.34
N PHE A 109 -22.12 -5.59 8.38
CA PHE A 109 -21.77 -4.23 8.80
C PHE A 109 -20.32 -4.13 9.25
N VAL A 110 -19.86 -5.04 10.10
CA VAL A 110 -18.47 -5.10 10.58
C VAL A 110 -17.50 -5.35 9.42
N THR A 111 -17.87 -6.22 8.47
CA THR A 111 -17.07 -6.45 7.26
C THR A 111 -16.96 -5.19 6.42
N ALA A 112 -18.07 -4.46 6.21
CA ALA A 112 -18.08 -3.20 5.49
C ALA A 112 -17.22 -2.12 6.18
N LEU A 113 -17.26 -2.04 7.51
CA LEU A 113 -16.41 -1.14 8.28
C LEU A 113 -14.92 -1.49 8.15
N LYS A 114 -14.55 -2.79 8.22
CA LYS A 114 -13.17 -3.25 8.01
C LYS A 114 -12.65 -2.87 6.61
N LEU A 115 -13.49 -3.03 5.58
CA LEU A 115 -13.13 -2.66 4.20
C LEU A 115 -12.94 -1.14 4.03
N LEU A 116 -13.73 -0.32 4.72
CA LEU A 116 -13.58 1.15 4.71
C LEU A 116 -12.34 1.60 5.49
N ASP A 117 -12.04 0.91 6.59
CA ASP A 117 -10.92 1.18 7.47
C ASP A 117 -9.55 0.85 6.82
N GLU A 118 -9.45 -0.16 5.96
CA GLU A 118 -8.20 -0.49 5.21
C GLU A 118 -7.56 0.73 4.50
N GLY A 119 -8.35 1.76 4.17
CA GLY A 119 -7.86 3.00 3.58
C GLY A 119 -7.89 4.25 4.47
N CYS A 120 -8.29 4.12 5.75
CA CYS A 120 -8.37 5.24 6.71
C CYS A 120 -7.07 5.48 7.52
N GLU A 121 -6.10 4.58 7.38
CA GLU A 121 -4.80 4.62 8.06
C GLU A 121 -4.94 4.83 9.58
N PHE A 122 -5.91 4.16 10.23
CA PHE A 122 -6.09 4.25 11.68
C PHE A 122 -5.04 3.48 12.49
N GLY A 123 -4.22 2.64 11.83
CA GLY A 123 -3.14 1.89 12.47
C GLY A 123 -3.66 1.01 13.62
N ASP A 124 -2.95 1.00 14.74
CA ASP A 124 -3.30 0.18 15.92
C ASP A 124 -4.64 0.55 16.58
N LEU A 125 -5.22 1.69 16.21
CA LEU A 125 -6.53 2.13 16.72
C LEU A 125 -7.71 1.49 15.96
N GLN A 126 -7.45 0.72 14.89
CA GLN A 126 -8.47 0.05 14.10
C GLN A 126 -9.50 -0.74 14.95
N PRO A 127 -9.10 -1.61 15.91
CA PRO A 127 -10.07 -2.40 16.69
C PRO A 127 -10.96 -1.55 17.60
N SER A 128 -10.44 -0.44 18.13
CA SER A 128 -11.20 0.45 19.01
C SER A 128 -12.19 1.29 18.23
N PHE A 129 -11.84 1.74 17.02
CA PHE A 129 -12.76 2.47 16.15
C PHE A 129 -13.93 1.60 15.68
N ILE A 130 -13.68 0.35 15.27
CA ILE A 130 -14.77 -0.55 14.84
C ILE A 130 -15.73 -0.84 16.00
N ARG A 131 -15.24 -1.00 17.23
CA ARG A 131 -16.08 -1.24 18.43
C ARG A 131 -16.98 -0.05 18.78
N ASN A 132 -16.55 1.17 18.45
CA ASN A 132 -17.26 2.41 18.76
C ASN A 132 -18.26 2.82 17.66
N ARG A 133 -18.50 1.97 16.65
CA ARG A 133 -19.49 2.17 15.58
C ARG A 133 -20.71 1.28 15.82
#